data_AF-D8G1Y5-F1
#
_entry.id   AF-D8G1Y5-F1
#
_cell.length_a   1.000
_cell.length_b   1.000
_cell.length_c   1.000
_cell.angle_alpha   90.00
_cell.angle_beta   90.00
_cell.angle_gamma   90.00
#
_symmetry.space_group_name_H-M   'P 1'
#
loop_
_entity.id
_entity.type
_entity.pdbx_description
1 polymer ?
#
loop_
_entity_poly.entity_id
_entity_poly.type
_entity_poly.pdbx_seq_one_letter_code
_entity_poly.pdbx_strand_id
1 'polypeptide(L)' 'MSETPEKPVFIRGRVPESVRARFKASCALEGRDMSEVLEELITNWLREHEPRQGTKKTPGTKAKRNSNEE' A
#
# COMPACT_ATOMS: atom_id res chain seq x y z
N MET A 1 -3.19 -8.06 -20.14
CA MET A 1 -2.92 -7.28 -18.92
C MET A 1 -2.14 -8.20 -18.01
N SER A 2 -0.85 -7.92 -17.81
CA SER A 2 0.04 -8.81 -17.06
C SER A 2 0.11 -8.29 -15.63
N GLU A 3 -0.79 -8.76 -14.78
CA GLU A 3 -0.69 -8.58 -13.33
C GLU A 3 0.51 -9.42 -12.87
N THR A 4 1.66 -8.77 -12.67
CA THR A 4 2.81 -9.44 -12.05
C THR A 4 2.44 -9.71 -10.60
N PRO A 5 2.41 -10.97 -10.13
CA PRO A 5 2.12 -11.26 -8.73
C PRO A 5 3.16 -10.55 -7.87
N GLU A 6 2.69 -9.66 -7.00
CA GLU A 6 3.56 -8.90 -6.13
C GLU A 6 4.35 -9.87 -5.24
N LYS A 7 5.68 -9.73 -5.24
CA LYS A 7 6.54 -10.64 -4.51
C LYS A 7 6.39 -10.38 -3.02
N PRO A 8 6.10 -11.39 -2.18
CA PRO A 8 6.04 -11.19 -0.74
C PRO A 8 7.40 -10.73 -0.21
N VAL A 9 7.37 -9.69 0.62
CA VAL A 9 8.57 -9.11 1.25
C VAL A 9 8.51 -9.28 2.77
N PHE A 10 9.67 -9.44 3.39
CA PHE A 10 9.76 -9.56 4.85
C PHE A 10 9.87 -8.18 5.50
N ILE A 11 8.95 -7.89 6.42
CA ILE A 11 8.99 -6.67 7.22
C ILE A 11 9.66 -6.99 8.56
N ARG A 12 10.75 -6.28 8.88
CA ARG A 12 11.44 -6.39 10.17
C ARG A 12 11.21 -5.13 10.98
N GLY A 13 10.46 -5.25 12.08
CA GLY A 13 10.20 -4.18 13.02
C GLY A 13 10.65 -4.56 14.43
N ARG A 14 11.03 -3.56 15.24
CA ARG A 14 11.21 -3.75 16.67
C ARG A 14 9.87 -3.52 17.36
N VAL A 15 9.42 -4.53 18.10
CA VAL A 15 8.23 -4.44 18.95
C VAL A 15 8.55 -5.01 20.33
N PRO A 16 7.89 -4.55 21.40
CA PRO A 16 8.01 -5.17 22.71
C PRO A 16 7.59 -6.64 22.65
N GLU A 17 8.27 -7.50 23.41
CA GLU A 17 7.98 -8.94 23.45
C GLU A 17 6.52 -9.23 23.82
N SER A 18 5.99 -8.47 24.79
CA SER A 18 4.60 -8.59 25.24
C SER A 18 3.60 -8.33 24.10
N VAL A 19 3.92 -7.40 23.19
CA VAL A 19 3.08 -7.09 22.03
C VAL A 19 3.11 -8.24 21.03
N ARG A 20 4.31 -8.76 20.72
CA ARG A 20 4.46 -9.92 19.83
C ARG A 20 3.73 -11.15 20.36
N ALA A 21 3.82 -11.42 21.67
CA ALA A 21 3.17 -12.56 22.30
C ALA A 21 1.64 -12.45 22.21
N ARG A 22 1.08 -11.29 22.53
CA ARG A 22 -0.36 -11.03 22.40
C ARG A 22 -0.82 -11.13 20.96
N PHE A 23 -0.09 -10.52 20.02
CA PHE A 23 -0.40 -10.59 18.60
C PHE A 23 -0.46 -12.03 18.09
N LYS A 24 0.55 -12.84 18.42
CA LYS A 24 0.59 -14.26 18.03
C LYS A 24 -0.56 -15.04 18.65
N ALA A 25 -0.87 -14.79 19.93
CA ALA A 25 -1.98 -15.46 20.61
C ALA A 25 -3.33 -15.10 19.96
N SER A 26 -3.58 -13.83 19.67
CA SER A 26 -4.81 -13.39 19.00
C SER A 26 -4.97 -14.01 17.60
N CYS A 27 -3.91 -13.99 16.77
CA CYS A 27 -3.95 -14.62 15.44
C CYS A 27 -4.27 -16.12 15.53
N ALA A 28 -3.66 -16.82 16.50
CA ALA A 28 -3.90 -18.24 16.73
C ALA A 28 -5.34 -18.53 17.20
N LEU A 29 -5.92 -17.67 18.04
CA LEU A 29 -7.30 -17.80 18.51
C LEU A 29 -8.32 -17.58 17.39
N GLU A 30 -8.05 -16.64 16.49
CA GLU A 30 -8.92 -16.39 15.33
C GLU A 30 -8.67 -17.34 14.15
N GLY A 31 -7.63 -18.19 14.23
CA GLY A 31 -7.26 -19.11 13.16
C GLY A 31 -6.78 -18.41 11.88
N ARG A 32 -6.24 -17.18 12.02
CA ARG A 32 -5.75 -16.38 10.89
C ARG A 32 -4.24 -16.42 10.78
N ASP A 33 -3.75 -16.27 9.54
CA ASP A 33 -2.33 -16.19 9.28
C ASP A 33 -1.75 -14.84 9.73
N MET A 34 -0.57 -14.87 10.36
CA MET A 34 0.08 -13.65 10.86
C MET A 34 0.37 -12.65 9.73
N SER A 35 0.65 -13.16 8.51
CA SER A 35 0.91 -12.35 7.33
C SER A 35 -0.33 -11.57 6.89
N GLU A 36 -1.50 -12.21 6.89
CA GLU A 36 -2.77 -11.57 6.51
C GLU A 36 -3.16 -10.47 7.50
N VAL A 37 -3.06 -10.77 8.81
CA VAL A 37 -3.36 -9.77 9.85
C VAL A 37 -2.39 -8.60 9.78
N LEU A 38 -1.11 -8.86 9.50
CA LEU A 38 -0.11 -7.79 9.36
C LEU A 38 -0.38 -6.92 8.13
N GLU A 39 -0.75 -7.52 7.00
CA GLU A 39 -1.12 -6.81 5.78
C GLU A 39 -2.35 -5.91 6.00
N GLU A 40 -3.39 -6.42 6.68
CA GLU A 40 -4.59 -5.66 7.00
C GLU A 40 -4.27 -4.45 7.88
N LEU A 41 -3.47 -4.64 8.94
CA LEU A 41 -3.03 -3.55 9.82
C LEU A 41 -2.25 -2.47 9.08
N ILE A 42 -1.32 -2.87 8.20
CA ILE A 42 -0.53 -1.94 7.39
C ILE A 42 -1.43 -1.18 6.41
N THR A 43 -2.32 -1.90 5.72
CA THR A 43 -3.25 -1.32 4.73
C THR A 43 -4.19 -0.33 5.38
N ASN A 44 -4.73 -0.67 6.56
CA ASN A 44 -5.60 0.23 7.29
C ASN A 44 -4.85 1.49 7.75
N TRP A 45 -3.63 1.33 8.28
CA TRP A 45 -2.80 2.47 8.67
C TRP A 45 -2.47 3.38 7.46
N LEU A 46 -2.12 2.80 6.32
CA LEU A 46 -1.90 3.55 5.07
C LEU A 46 -3.17 4.26 4.62
N ARG A 47 -4.34 3.64 4.69
CA ARG A 47 -5.60 4.30 4.32
C ARG A 47 -5.89 5.55 5.15
N GLU A 48 -5.51 5.55 6.43
CA GLU A 48 -5.74 6.66 7.35
C GLU A 48 -4.67 7.76 7.24
N HIS A 49 -3.42 7.40 6.95
CA HIS A 49 -2.26 8.30 7.04
C HIS A 49 -1.57 8.60 5.71
N GLU A 50 -1.82 7.81 4.67
CA GLU A 50 -1.24 8.08 3.36
C GLU A 50 -1.84 9.40 2.85
N PRO A 51 -1.02 10.44 2.63
CA PRO A 51 -1.52 11.67 2.03
C PRO A 51 -2.05 11.26 0.67
N ARG A 52 -3.39 11.35 0.51
CA ARG A 52 -4.11 11.05 -0.73
C ARG A 52 -3.29 11.67 -1.84
N GLN A 53 -2.55 10.86 -2.61
CA GLN A 53 -1.65 11.42 -3.60
C GLN A 53 -2.55 12.17 -4.55
N GLY A 54 -2.52 13.51 -4.42
CA GLY A 54 -3.28 14.40 -5.25
C GLY A 54 -2.96 13.96 -6.66
N THR A 55 -4.01 13.65 -7.41
CA THR A 55 -3.93 13.39 -8.83
C THR A 55 -2.95 14.41 -9.41
N LYS A 56 -1.75 13.96 -9.78
CA LYS A 56 -0.90 14.74 -10.68
C LYS A 56 -1.71 14.80 -11.95
N LYS A 57 -2.56 15.83 -12.07
CA LYS A 57 -3.09 16.30 -13.33
C LYS A 57 -1.86 16.50 -14.19
N THR A 58 -1.61 15.57 -15.09
CA THR A 58 -0.77 15.78 -16.26
C THR A 58 -1.19 17.12 -16.85
N PRO A 59 -0.32 18.17 -16.85
CA PRO A 59 -0.57 19.30 -17.72
C PRO A 59 -0.50 18.74 -19.12
N GLY A 60 -1.62 18.84 -19.84
CA GLY A 60 -1.84 18.18 -21.11
C GLY A 60 -0.70 18.36 -22.10
N THR A 61 -0.45 17.28 -22.83
CA THR A 61 -0.27 17.25 -24.27
C THR A 61 -0.25 18.65 -24.89
N LYS A 62 0.94 19.11 -25.31
CA LYS A 62 1.08 20.23 -26.24
C LYS A 62 0.25 19.89 -27.49
N ALA A 63 -0.94 20.47 -27.58
CA ALA A 63 -1.69 20.53 -28.82
C ALA A 63 -0.89 21.40 -29.80
N LYS A 64 -0.14 20.74 -30.66
CA LYS A 64 0.43 21.30 -31.88
C LYS A 64 -0.73 21.82 -32.73
N ARG A 65 -0.96 23.13 -32.72
CA ARG A 65 -1.85 23.79 -33.67
C ARG A 65 -0.96 24.58 -34.64
N ASN A 66 -0.59 23.90 -35.72
CA ASN A 66 -0.19 24.57 -36.95
C ASN A 66 -1.36 25.48 -37.37
N SER A 67 -1.09 26.77 -37.55
CA SER A 67 -1.86 27.61 -38.45
C SER A 67 -0.88 28.31 -39.36
N ASN A 68 -1.02 27.96 -40.63
CA ASN A 68 -0.47 28.59 -41.81
C ASN A 68 -1.31 29.84 -42.15
N GLU A 69 -0.82 30.66 -43.09
CA GLU A 69 -1.31 31.96 -43.62
C GLU A 69 -0.89 33.19 -42.78
N GLU A 70 -0.22 34.21 -43.34
CA GLU A 70 -0.08 34.69 -44.73
C GLU A 70 1.31 35.30 -44.98
#